data_AF-A0AAV7CUF9-F1
#
_entry.id   AF-A0AAV7CUF9-F1
#
_cell.length_a   1.000
_cell.length_b   1.000
_cell.length_c   1.000
_cell.angle_alpha   90.00
_cell.angle_beta   90.00
_cell.angle_gamma   90.00
#
_symmetry.space_group_name_H-M   'P 1'
#
loop_
_entity.id
_entity.type
_entity.pdbx_description
1 polymer ?
#
loop_
_entity_poly.entity_id
_entity_poly.type
_entity_poly.pdbx_seq_one_letter_code
_entity_poly.pdbx_strand_id
1 'polypeptide(L)'
;MRYVCMPEDSALLSLHKSLRRCLDVIDEQQEECRILQGVRDAVSHHVGSVLHVYAVNADEINLETTLERTANSPSLADILEWLKDTEKFFRNQHLERKNLLYMGNDHLQDIRNLYNTWEKLNDLSSIRQNIVQDMLLKVSLFRQASN
;
A
#
# COMPACT_ATOMS: atom_id res chain seq x y z
N MET A 1 11.30 -6.15 -61.94
CA MET A 1 10.26 -5.47 -61.15
C MET A 1 8.91 -6.03 -61.53
N ARG A 2 8.28 -6.85 -60.67
CA ARG A 2 6.85 -7.20 -60.80
C ARG A 2 6.13 -6.56 -59.62
N TYR A 3 5.42 -5.47 -59.88
CA TYR A 3 4.39 -5.00 -58.95
C TYR A 3 3.28 -6.05 -58.95
N VAL A 4 3.16 -6.79 -57.86
CA VAL A 4 2.01 -7.68 -57.65
C VAL A 4 0.84 -6.76 -57.36
N CYS A 5 0.00 -6.53 -58.37
CA CYS A 5 -1.28 -5.85 -58.22
C CYS A 5 -2.17 -6.75 -57.36
N MET A 6 -2.36 -6.38 -56.09
CA MET A 6 -3.30 -7.06 -55.20
C MET A 6 -4.73 -6.67 -55.65
N PRO A 7 -5.64 -7.63 -55.88
CA PRO A 7 -7.00 -7.32 -56.31
C PRO A 7 -7.74 -6.59 -55.18
N GLU A 8 -8.42 -5.49 -55.51
CA GLU A 8 -9.12 -4.59 -54.57
C GLU A 8 -10.08 -5.34 -53.61
N ASP A 9 -10.64 -6.46 -54.06
CA ASP A 9 -11.50 -7.36 -53.27
C ASP A 9 -10.77 -8.01 -52.08
N SER A 10 -9.47 -8.28 -52.22
CA SER A 10 -8.64 -8.86 -51.15
C SER A 10 -8.34 -7.84 -50.04
N ALA A 11 -8.19 -6.56 -50.40
CA ALA A 11 -7.96 -5.48 -49.45
C ALA A 11 -9.24 -5.18 -48.66
N LEU A 12 -10.40 -5.16 -49.33
CA LEU A 12 -11.70 -5.01 -48.69
C LEU A 12 -12.02 -6.18 -47.75
N LEU A 13 -11.71 -7.42 -48.15
CA LEU A 13 -11.90 -8.59 -47.30
C LEU A 13 -11.01 -8.55 -46.05
N SER A 14 -9.77 -8.08 -46.20
CA SER A 14 -8.82 -7.88 -45.10
C SER A 14 -9.31 -6.80 -44.13
N LEU A 15 -9.79 -5.67 -44.64
CA LEU A 15 -10.33 -4.57 -43.85
C LEU A 15 -11.60 -4.98 -43.08
N HIS A 16 -12.51 -5.72 -43.73
CA HIS A 16 -13.70 -6.26 -43.09
C HIS A 16 -13.32 -7.23 -41.96
N LYS A 17 -12.32 -8.08 -42.18
CA LYS A 17 -11.82 -9.02 -41.17
C LYS A 17 -11.15 -8.30 -39.99
N SER A 18 -10.40 -7.22 -40.24
CA SER A 18 -9.79 -6.43 -39.17
C SER A 18 -10.83 -5.66 -38.36
N LEU A 19 -11.80 -5.03 -39.01
CA LEU A 19 -12.92 -4.35 -38.35
C LEU A 19 -13.73 -5.30 -37.48
N ARG A 20 -14.03 -6.50 -37.98
CA ARG A 20 -14.75 -7.52 -37.21
C ARG A 20 -13.99 -7.91 -35.94
N ARG A 21 -12.69 -8.17 -36.05
CA ARG A 21 -11.85 -8.44 -34.87
C ARG A 21 -11.81 -7.28 -33.87
N CYS A 22 -11.77 -6.04 -34.35
CA CYS A 22 -11.82 -4.87 -33.48
C CYS A 22 -13.14 -4.79 -32.71
N LEU A 23 -14.27 -5.07 -33.37
CA LEU A 23 -15.59 -5.11 -32.72
C LEU A 23 -15.66 -6.25 -31.68
N ASP A 24 -15.17 -7.45 -32.01
CA ASP A 24 -15.16 -8.58 -31.08
C ASP A 24 -14.34 -8.25 -29.81
N VAL A 25 -13.18 -7.60 -29.96
CA VAL A 25 -12.35 -7.15 -28.83
C VAL A 25 -13.04 -6.05 -28.01
N ILE A 26 -13.73 -5.12 -28.66
CA ILE A 26 -14.48 -4.07 -27.96
C ILE A 26 -15.60 -4.69 -27.12
N ASP A 27 -16.33 -5.66 -27.66
CA ASP A 27 -17.41 -6.35 -26.95
C ASP A 27 -16.88 -7.15 -25.74
N GLU A 28 -15.75 -7.85 -25.90
CA GLU A 28 -15.08 -8.56 -24.80
C GLU A 28 -14.63 -7.60 -23.70
N GLN A 29 -13.98 -6.48 -24.06
CA GLN A 29 -13.56 -5.46 -23.10
C GLN A 29 -14.74 -4.81 -22.39
N GLN A 30 -15.86 -4.60 -23.09
CA GLN A 30 -17.06 -4.01 -22.51
C GLN A 30 -17.70 -4.94 -21.47
N GLU A 31 -17.65 -6.25 -21.68
CA GLU A 31 -18.16 -7.22 -20.70
C GLU A 31 -17.27 -7.29 -19.46
N GLU A 32 -15.94 -7.32 -19.63
CA GLU A 32 -14.99 -7.23 -18.51
C GLU A 32 -15.18 -5.93 -17.69
N CYS A 33 -15.40 -4.79 -18.37
CA CYS A 33 -15.73 -3.54 -17.69
C CYS A 33 -17.04 -3.61 -16.89
N ARG A 34 -18.07 -4.31 -17.40
CA ARG A 34 -19.34 -4.50 -16.66
C ARG A 34 -19.15 -5.37 -15.42
N ILE A 35 -18.36 -6.43 -15.53
CA ILE A 35 -18.01 -7.29 -14.39
C ILE A 35 -17.29 -6.48 -13.32
N LEU A 36 -16.27 -5.70 -13.70
CA LEU A 36 -15.52 -4.85 -12.78
C LEU A 36 -16.40 -3.76 -12.14
N GLN A 37 -17.34 -3.19 -12.90
CA GLN A 37 -18.33 -2.26 -12.35
C GLN A 37 -19.23 -2.95 -11.33
N GLY A 38 -19.72 -4.15 -11.60
CA GLY A 38 -20.50 -4.95 -10.65
C GLY A 38 -19.73 -5.26 -9.37
N VAL A 39 -18.46 -5.64 -9.49
CA VAL A 39 -17.56 -5.86 -8.33
C VAL A 39 -17.39 -4.56 -7.53
N ARG A 40 -17.11 -3.44 -8.20
CA ARG A 40 -16.99 -2.14 -7.54
C ARG A 40 -18.27 -1.78 -6.79
N ASP A 41 -19.42 -1.92 -7.43
CA ASP A 41 -20.71 -1.53 -6.85
C ASP A 41 -21.05 -2.42 -5.64
N ALA A 42 -20.79 -3.72 -5.71
CA ALA A 42 -20.93 -4.65 -4.59
C ALA A 42 -20.01 -4.28 -3.42
N VAL A 43 -18.72 -4.01 -3.70
CA VAL A 43 -17.76 -3.57 -2.67
C VAL A 43 -18.19 -2.23 -2.05
N SER A 44 -18.62 -1.27 -2.86
CA SER A 44 -19.14 0.01 -2.37
C SER A 44 -20.36 -0.17 -1.48
N HIS A 45 -21.27 -1.07 -1.84
CA HIS A 45 -22.42 -1.41 -1.01
C HIS A 45 -22.00 -2.04 0.32
N HIS A 46 -21.07 -3.01 0.30
CA HIS A 46 -20.55 -3.63 1.51
C HIS A 46 -19.86 -2.62 2.43
N VAL A 47 -19.00 -1.75 1.88
CA VAL A 47 -18.35 -0.68 2.64
C VAL A 47 -19.39 0.26 3.26
N GLY A 48 -20.40 0.67 2.49
CA GLY A 48 -21.49 1.51 2.98
C GLY A 48 -22.28 0.84 4.10
N SER A 49 -22.60 -0.45 3.95
CA SER A 49 -23.31 -1.23 4.97
C SER A 49 -22.48 -1.37 6.25
N VAL A 50 -21.18 -1.64 6.15
CA VAL A 50 -20.28 -1.72 7.31
C VAL A 50 -20.21 -0.38 8.02
N LEU A 51 -20.00 0.72 7.29
CA LEU A 51 -19.99 2.06 7.88
C LEU A 51 -21.32 2.39 8.57
N HIS A 52 -22.45 2.01 7.96
CA HIS A 52 -23.77 2.24 8.53
C HIS A 52 -23.96 1.50 9.85
N VAL A 53 -23.54 0.22 9.91
CA VAL A 53 -23.56 -0.56 11.16
C VAL A 53 -22.71 0.11 12.24
N TYR A 54 -21.50 0.58 11.91
CA TYR A 54 -20.66 1.31 12.85
C TYR A 54 -21.30 2.63 13.32
N ALA A 55 -21.95 3.37 12.41
CA ALA A 55 -22.60 4.64 12.74
C ALA A 55 -23.83 4.46 13.62
N VAL A 56 -24.67 3.45 13.34
CA VAL A 56 -25.87 3.14 14.14
C VAL A 56 -25.48 2.65 15.53
N ASN A 57 -24.42 1.86 15.63
CA ASN A 57 -23.98 1.30 16.90
C ASN A 57 -22.98 2.20 17.64
N ALA A 58 -22.68 3.41 17.14
CA ALA A 58 -21.67 4.29 17.73
C ALA A 58 -21.98 4.65 19.20
N ASP A 59 -23.27 4.89 19.50
CA ASP A 59 -23.74 5.22 20.85
C ASP A 59 -23.73 4.00 21.79
N GLU A 60 -24.02 2.78 21.28
CA GLU A 60 -23.94 1.54 22.05
C GLU A 60 -22.51 1.06 22.28
N ILE A 61 -21.62 1.29 21.31
CA ILE A 61 -20.19 0.95 21.39
C ILE A 61 -19.45 1.92 22.33
N ASN A 62 -20.10 3.03 22.73
CA ASN A 62 -19.57 4.08 23.58
C ASN A 62 -18.11 4.42 23.20
N LEU A 63 -17.92 4.64 21.89
CA LEU A 63 -16.61 4.74 21.25
C LEU A 63 -15.72 5.81 21.90
N GLU A 64 -16.35 6.83 22.48
CA GLU A 64 -15.73 7.91 23.25
C GLU A 64 -14.90 7.36 24.42
N THR A 65 -15.42 6.39 25.17
CA THR A 65 -14.68 5.77 26.30
C THR A 65 -13.48 4.95 25.87
N THR A 66 -13.51 4.35 24.68
CA THR A 66 -12.36 3.63 24.06
C THR A 66 -11.39 4.57 23.33
N LEU A 67 -11.86 5.76 22.91
CA LEU A 67 -11.02 6.80 22.34
C LEU A 67 -10.32 7.62 23.41
N GLU A 68 -10.83 7.68 24.63
CA GLU A 68 -10.24 8.44 25.72
C GLU A 68 -9.04 7.74 26.35
N ARG A 69 -8.11 8.57 26.84
CA ARG A 69 -6.94 8.09 27.57
C ARG A 69 -7.36 7.68 28.98
N THR A 70 -7.03 6.46 29.37
CA THR A 70 -7.30 5.94 30.73
C THR A 70 -6.00 5.90 31.55
N ALA A 71 -6.11 5.77 32.87
CA ALA A 71 -4.93 5.66 33.76
C ALA A 71 -3.99 4.49 33.38
N ASN A 72 -4.56 3.43 32.80
CA ASN A 72 -3.86 2.18 32.48
C ASN A 72 -3.68 1.93 30.98
N SER A 73 -4.29 2.75 30.12
CA SER A 73 -4.27 2.57 28.66
C SER A 73 -4.17 3.91 27.93
N PRO A 74 -3.26 4.03 26.95
CA PRO A 74 -3.23 5.19 26.06
C PRO A 74 -4.51 5.27 25.22
N SER A 75 -4.83 6.48 24.75
CA SER A 75 -5.97 6.66 23.83
C SER A 75 -5.71 5.98 22.50
N LEU A 76 -6.77 5.73 21.72
CA LEU A 76 -6.63 5.26 20.34
C LEU A 76 -5.82 6.25 19.48
N ALA A 77 -5.99 7.57 19.71
CA ALA A 77 -5.22 8.59 19.02
C ALA A 77 -3.71 8.51 19.34
N ASP A 78 -3.36 8.33 20.63
CA ASP A 78 -1.98 8.13 21.07
C ASP A 78 -1.38 6.87 20.41
N ILE A 79 -2.13 5.76 20.38
CA ILE A 79 -1.69 4.50 19.76
C ILE A 79 -1.42 4.68 18.26
N LEU A 80 -2.33 5.35 17.55
CA LEU A 80 -2.19 5.62 16.11
C LEU A 80 -1.00 6.55 15.82
N GLU A 81 -0.77 7.54 16.68
CA GLU A 81 0.42 8.40 16.61
C GLU A 81 1.70 7.58 16.78
N TRP A 82 1.78 6.69 17.77
CA TRP A 82 2.95 5.84 17.98
C TRP A 82 3.20 4.87 16.83
N LEU A 83 2.15 4.31 16.22
CA LEU A 83 2.28 3.48 15.03
C LEU A 83 2.81 4.27 13.84
N LYS A 84 2.35 5.50 13.64
CA LYS A 84 2.84 6.39 12.59
C LYS A 84 4.31 6.77 12.82
N ASP A 85 4.69 7.06 14.05
CA ASP A 85 6.08 7.34 14.41
C ASP A 85 6.99 6.12 14.20
N THR A 86 6.49 4.93 14.50
CA THR A 86 7.17 3.66 14.24
C THR A 86 7.39 3.44 12.74
N GLU A 87 6.36 3.66 11.92
CA GLU A 87 6.47 3.56 10.47
C GLU A 87 7.49 4.57 9.92
N LYS A 88 7.43 5.82 10.37
CA LYS A 88 8.39 6.88 10.01
C LYS A 88 9.82 6.50 10.38
N PHE A 89 10.02 5.90 11.56
CA PHE A 89 11.31 5.41 11.99
C PHE A 89 11.88 4.36 11.01
N PHE A 90 11.13 3.31 10.68
CA PHE A 90 11.59 2.29 9.75
C PHE A 90 11.83 2.83 8.34
N ARG A 91 10.98 3.74 7.88
CA ARG A 91 11.15 4.42 6.58
C ARG A 91 12.45 5.23 6.53
N ASN A 92 12.73 6.01 7.56
CA ASN A 92 13.95 6.81 7.66
C ASN A 92 15.19 5.91 7.71
N GLN A 93 15.14 4.86 8.53
CA GLN A 93 16.19 3.86 8.62
C GLN A 93 16.51 3.19 7.28
N HIS A 94 15.49 2.88 6.50
CA HIS A 94 15.65 2.34 5.16
C HIS A 94 16.28 3.38 4.22
N LEU A 95 15.80 4.62 4.25
CA LEU A 95 16.30 5.69 3.40
C LEU A 95 17.76 6.05 3.69
N GLU A 96 18.14 6.14 4.97
CA GLU A 96 19.53 6.39 5.38
C GLU A 96 20.47 5.29 4.87
N ARG A 97 20.11 4.01 5.07
CA ARG A 97 20.90 2.89 4.55
C ARG A 97 20.98 2.90 3.02
N LYS A 98 19.86 3.17 2.35
CA LYS A 98 19.83 3.27 0.89
C LYS A 98 20.73 4.41 0.38
N ASN A 99 20.68 5.57 1.02
CA ASN A 99 21.52 6.73 0.66
C ASN A 99 23.01 6.44 0.89
N LEU A 100 23.36 5.77 1.99
CA LEU A 100 24.74 5.33 2.23
C LEU A 100 25.25 4.40 1.13
N LEU A 101 24.43 3.43 0.71
CA LEU A 101 24.79 2.52 -0.38
C LEU A 101 24.93 3.23 -1.73
N TYR A 102 24.13 4.28 -1.99
CA TYR A 102 24.30 5.10 -3.20
C TYR A 102 25.60 5.93 -3.18
N MET A 103 26.01 6.44 -2.01
CA MET A 103 27.22 7.28 -1.86
C MET A 103 28.52 6.47 -1.88
N GLY A 104 28.48 5.18 -1.50
CA GLY A 104 29.67 4.34 -1.37
C GLY A 104 30.22 3.73 -2.67
N ASN A 105 29.66 4.09 -3.84
CA ASN A 105 29.99 3.45 -5.13
C ASN A 105 31.20 4.07 -5.86
N ASP A 106 31.69 5.23 -5.46
CA ASP A 106 32.62 6.01 -6.30
C ASP A 106 34.11 5.82 -5.94
N HIS A 107 34.49 5.63 -4.66
CA HIS A 107 35.90 5.44 -4.25
C HIS A 107 36.15 4.40 -3.14
N LEU A 108 37.34 3.78 -3.12
CA LEU A 108 37.74 2.77 -2.12
C LEU A 108 37.84 3.31 -0.67
N GLN A 109 38.17 4.59 -0.49
CA GLN A 109 38.17 5.23 0.84
C GLN A 109 36.75 5.42 1.38
N ASP A 110 35.77 5.57 0.48
CA ASP A 110 34.36 5.70 0.84
C ASP A 110 33.80 4.37 1.35
N ILE A 111 34.35 3.23 0.95
CA ILE A 111 33.95 1.90 1.46
C ILE A 111 34.31 1.72 2.94
N ARG A 112 35.47 2.22 3.41
CA ARG A 112 35.83 2.16 4.84
C ARG A 112 34.99 3.14 5.67
N ASN A 113 34.73 4.32 5.13
CA ASN A 113 33.86 5.31 5.78
C ASN A 113 32.39 4.83 5.80
N LEU A 114 31.95 4.12 4.77
CA LEU A 114 30.65 3.45 4.67
C LEU A 114 30.49 2.41 5.78
N TYR A 115 31.47 1.53 5.99
CA TYR A 115 31.41 0.53 7.06
C TYR A 115 31.27 1.20 8.44
N ASN A 116 32.09 2.20 8.73
CA ASN A 116 32.04 2.90 10.01
C ASN A 116 30.74 3.68 10.23
N THR A 117 30.15 4.25 9.18
CA THR A 117 28.84 4.93 9.25
C THR A 117 27.69 3.95 9.36
N TRP A 118 27.80 2.78 8.72
CA TRP A 118 26.86 1.68 8.82
C TRP A 118 26.79 1.11 10.24
N GLU A 119 27.94 0.84 10.87
CA GLU A 119 28.04 0.39 12.27
C GLU A 119 27.36 1.38 13.23
N LYS A 120 27.68 2.67 13.11
CA LYS A 120 27.05 3.72 13.95
C LYS A 120 25.53 3.78 13.78
N LEU A 121 25.03 3.65 12.54
CA LEU A 121 23.60 3.58 12.29
C LEU A 121 22.98 2.32 12.90
N ASN A 122 23.70 1.20 12.90
CA ASN A 122 23.24 -0.04 13.48
C ASN A 122 23.08 0.09 15.01
N ASP A 123 24.05 0.68 15.70
CA ASP A 123 23.99 0.93 17.14
C ASP A 123 22.83 1.86 17.52
N LEU A 124 22.70 2.99 16.82
CA LEU A 124 21.60 3.95 17.01
C LEU A 124 20.24 3.32 16.69
N SER A 125 20.19 2.41 15.71
CA SER A 125 18.97 1.71 15.35
C SER A 125 18.54 0.68 16.38
N SER A 126 19.49 -0.04 16.98
CA SER A 126 19.23 -1.05 18.01
C SER A 126 18.59 -0.44 19.26
N ILE A 127 19.12 0.71 19.71
CA ILE A 127 18.55 1.46 20.85
C ILE A 127 17.10 1.88 20.57
N ARG A 128 16.83 2.43 19.37
CA ARG A 128 15.48 2.87 19.00
C ARG A 128 14.53 1.72 18.64
N GLN A 129 15.05 0.57 18.21
CA GLN A 129 14.27 -0.65 17.98
C GLN A 129 13.69 -1.20 19.28
N ASN A 130 14.44 -1.16 20.39
CA ASN A 130 13.90 -1.58 21.70
C ASN A 130 12.70 -0.71 22.12
N ILE A 131 12.77 0.60 21.89
CA ILE A 131 11.67 1.53 22.19
C ILE A 131 10.45 1.23 21.31
N VAL A 132 10.65 0.99 20.01
CA VAL A 132 9.59 0.60 19.08
C VAL A 132 8.98 -0.73 19.48
N GLN A 133 9.78 -1.71 19.89
CA GLN A 133 9.30 -3.02 20.32
C GLN A 133 8.44 -2.90 21.59
N ASP A 134 8.87 -2.11 22.57
CA ASP A 134 8.07 -1.80 23.77
C ASP A 134 6.76 -1.08 23.42
N MET A 135 6.78 -0.13 22.48
CA MET A 135 5.55 0.52 22.00
C MET A 135 4.61 -0.48 21.34
N LEU A 136 5.10 -1.33 20.43
CA LEU A 136 4.29 -2.35 19.75
C LEU A 136 3.73 -3.40 20.73
N LEU A 137 4.47 -3.74 21.79
CA LEU A 137 3.99 -4.60 22.87
C LEU A 137 2.86 -3.94 23.67
N LYS A 138 2.95 -2.63 23.95
CA LYS A 138 1.85 -1.90 24.60
C LYS A 138 0.59 -1.85 23.72
N VAL A 139 0.75 -1.71 22.41
CA VAL A 139 -0.37 -1.74 21.45
C VAL A 139 -0.99 -3.14 21.34
N SER A 140 -0.18 -4.21 21.36
CA SER A 140 -0.70 -5.58 21.28
C SER A 140 -1.49 -5.98 22.53
N LEU A 141 -1.09 -5.49 23.71
CA LEU A 141 -1.83 -5.68 24.96
C LEU A 141 -3.20 -4.98 24.95
N PHE A 142 -3.30 -3.79 24.35
CA PHE A 142 -4.59 -3.11 24.14
C PHE A 142 -5.57 -3.96 23.32
N ARG A 143 -5.07 -4.68 22.30
CA ARG A 143 -5.89 -5.59 21.48
C ARG A 143 -6.36 -6.83 22.24
N GLN A 144 -5.63 -7.26 23.27
CA GLN A 144 -6.00 -8.43 24.08
C GLN A 144 -7.00 -8.08 25.18
N ALA A 145 -6.98 -6.83 25.69
CA ALA A 145 -7.91 -6.36 26.72
C ALA A 145 -9.30 -5.96 26.19
N SER A 146 -9.47 -5.85 24.86
CA SER A 146 -10.70 -5.43 24.17
C SER A 146 -11.47 -6.58 23.49
N ASN A 147 -11.09 -7.84 23.74
CA ASN A 147 -11.88 -9.05 23.42
C ASN A 147 -12.48 -9.63 24.70
#